data_AF-A0A843CV24-F1
#
_entry.id   AF-A0A843CV24-F1
#
_cell.length_a   1.000
_cell.length_b   1.000
_cell.length_c   1.000
_cell.angle_alpha   90.00
_cell.angle_beta   90.00
_cell.angle_gamma   90.00
#
_symmetry.space_group_name_H-M   'P 1'
#
loop_
_entity.id
_entity.type
_entity.pdbx_description
1 polymer ?
#
loop_
_entity_poly.entity_id
_entity_poly.type
_entity_poly.pdbx_seq_one_letter_code
_entity_poly.pdbx_strand_id
1 'polypeptide(L)'
;YCVTTCAGESGAACEQLQDVLGKKLKVDAFFDVLMPENAVFYEDVPDKDEAKKINDAADAKIDEIIEKIVGEQKGDFRTMASKDGFDEAREMYEDFRDTEQFSIDDSCIECRMCEHVCPEQIIKVYHRKPVWDEIQCSMCMSCINMCPKKAIQLGDVTRNRGRYFHPTYYMWSIGVKPPYKCEDFKKYDEGYRF
;
A
#
# COMPACT_ATOMS: atom_id res chain seq x y z
N TYR A 1 -16.39 -8.68 -2.80
CA TYR A 1 -15.85 -7.65 -3.72
C TYR A 1 -14.34 -7.66 -3.65
N CYS A 2 -13.65 -7.18 -4.68
CA CYS A 2 -12.21 -6.94 -4.70
C CYS A 2 -11.96 -5.47 -5.00
N VAL A 3 -11.21 -4.78 -4.16
CA VAL A 3 -10.79 -3.39 -4.37
C VAL A 3 -9.28 -3.34 -4.24
N THR A 4 -8.60 -2.90 -5.30
CA THR A 4 -7.14 -2.82 -5.37
C THR A 4 -6.68 -1.38 -5.53
N THR A 5 -5.52 -1.04 -4.98
CA THR A 5 -4.87 0.25 -5.20
C THR A 5 -3.64 0.09 -6.10
N CYS A 6 -3.36 1.07 -6.95
CA CYS A 6 -2.16 1.08 -7.80
C CYS A 6 -1.68 2.49 -8.11
N ALA A 7 -0.43 2.64 -8.54
CA ALA A 7 0.11 3.90 -9.07
C ALA A 7 0.07 3.98 -10.60
N GLY A 8 -0.39 2.92 -11.27
CA GLY A 8 -0.54 2.85 -12.72
C GLY A 8 -1.40 1.67 -13.14
N GLU A 9 -0.98 0.45 -12.83
CA GLU A 9 -1.70 -0.79 -13.17
C GLU A 9 -2.06 -1.60 -11.92
N SER A 10 -3.28 -2.15 -11.87
CA SER A 10 -3.76 -2.96 -10.75
C SER A 10 -3.33 -4.43 -10.81
N GLY A 11 -2.66 -4.83 -11.88
CA GLY A 11 -2.19 -6.20 -12.09
C GLY A 11 -3.32 -7.24 -12.09
N ALA A 12 -2.94 -8.48 -11.78
CA ALA A 12 -3.83 -9.64 -11.63
C ALA A 12 -4.27 -9.89 -10.16
N ALA A 13 -4.19 -8.90 -9.27
CA ALA A 13 -4.41 -9.09 -7.84
C ALA A 13 -5.83 -9.61 -7.51
N CYS A 14 -6.84 -9.15 -8.24
CA CYS A 14 -8.21 -9.62 -8.05
C CYS A 14 -8.46 -11.04 -8.55
N GLU A 15 -7.76 -11.45 -9.61
CA GLU A 15 -7.76 -12.82 -10.11
C GLU A 15 -7.14 -13.76 -9.09
N GLN A 16 -5.97 -13.40 -8.55
CA GLN A 16 -5.32 -14.17 -7.49
C GLN A 16 -6.24 -14.32 -6.28
N LEU A 17 -6.95 -13.26 -5.89
CA LEU A 17 -7.94 -13.35 -4.83
C LEU A 17 -9.03 -14.38 -5.16
N GLN A 18 -9.57 -14.35 -6.38
CA GLN A 18 -10.58 -15.32 -6.81
C GLN A 18 -10.03 -16.76 -6.82
N ASP A 19 -8.77 -16.96 -7.22
CA ASP A 19 -8.11 -18.27 -7.20
C ASP A 19 -7.95 -18.81 -5.78
N VAL A 20 -7.51 -17.96 -4.84
CA VAL A 20 -7.38 -18.31 -3.41
C VAL A 20 -8.73 -18.65 -2.77
N LEU A 21 -9.79 -17.90 -3.12
CA LEU A 21 -11.15 -18.18 -2.65
C LEU A 21 -11.71 -19.49 -3.24
N GLY A 22 -11.23 -19.87 -4.43
CA GLY A 22 -11.63 -21.07 -5.14
C GLY A 22 -13.15 -21.12 -5.36
N LYS A 23 -13.76 -22.28 -5.09
CA LYS A 23 -15.22 -22.47 -5.22
C LYS A 23 -16.02 -22.08 -3.97
N LYS A 24 -15.35 -21.64 -2.90
CA LYS A 24 -16.02 -21.36 -1.62
C LYS A 24 -16.76 -20.02 -1.65
N LEU A 25 -16.15 -19.02 -2.27
CA LEU A 25 -16.69 -17.68 -2.40
C LEU A 25 -16.41 -17.16 -3.82
N LYS A 26 -17.39 -16.44 -4.36
CA LYS A 26 -17.26 -15.74 -5.64
C LYS A 26 -17.10 -14.25 -5.38
N VAL A 27 -16.16 -13.62 -6.06
CA VAL A 27 -16.04 -12.17 -6.10
C VAL A 27 -17.10 -11.63 -7.07
N ASP A 28 -18.08 -10.89 -6.53
CA ASP A 28 -19.18 -10.34 -7.33
C ASP A 28 -18.78 -9.11 -8.16
N ALA A 29 -17.88 -8.27 -7.64
CA ALA A 29 -17.36 -7.11 -8.38
C ALA A 29 -15.91 -6.78 -8.08
N PHE A 30 -15.25 -6.19 -9.07
CA PHE A 30 -13.84 -5.83 -9.09
C PHE A 30 -13.68 -4.33 -9.32
N PHE A 31 -12.80 -3.69 -8.54
CA PHE A 31 -12.56 -2.25 -8.58
C PHE A 31 -11.08 -1.94 -8.41
N ASP A 32 -10.65 -0.82 -8.98
CA ASP A 32 -9.33 -0.25 -8.76
C ASP A 32 -9.41 1.23 -8.35
N VAL A 33 -8.41 1.66 -7.58
CA VAL A 33 -8.25 3.05 -7.12
C VAL A 33 -6.81 3.47 -7.40
N LEU A 34 -6.65 4.51 -8.21
CA LEU A 34 -5.35 5.11 -8.46
C LEU A 34 -4.90 5.87 -7.21
N MET A 35 -3.71 5.55 -6.72
CA MET A 35 -3.08 6.15 -5.55
C MET A 35 -1.69 6.68 -5.91
N PRO A 36 -1.12 7.64 -5.16
CA PRO A 36 0.22 8.14 -5.47
C PRO A 36 1.30 7.04 -5.30
N GLU A 37 2.30 7.06 -6.18
CA GLU A 37 3.42 6.11 -6.15
C GLU A 37 4.16 6.15 -4.81
N ASN A 38 4.45 4.96 -4.27
CA ASN A 38 5.19 4.75 -3.03
C ASN A 38 6.26 3.66 -3.13
N ALA A 39 6.30 2.90 -4.23
CA ALA A 39 7.31 1.91 -4.57
C ALA A 39 8.60 2.60 -5.03
N VAL A 40 9.24 3.30 -4.09
CA VAL A 40 10.46 4.11 -4.33
C VAL A 40 11.66 3.32 -4.83
N PHE A 41 11.61 1.99 -4.90
CA PHE A 41 12.61 1.18 -5.59
C PHE A 41 12.42 1.15 -7.10
N TYR A 42 11.20 1.38 -7.59
CA TYR A 42 10.83 1.32 -8.99
C TYR A 42 10.80 2.72 -9.63
N GLU A 43 9.98 3.62 -9.10
CA GLU A 43 9.76 4.96 -9.66
C GLU A 43 9.90 6.10 -8.63
N ASP A 44 9.94 7.33 -9.15
CA ASP A 44 9.90 8.54 -8.33
C ASP A 44 8.48 8.80 -7.83
N VAL A 45 8.37 9.33 -6.61
CA VAL A 45 7.06 9.70 -6.06
C VAL A 45 6.61 11.05 -6.63
N PRO A 46 5.29 11.24 -6.81
CA PRO A 46 4.75 12.53 -7.24
C PRO A 46 5.04 13.63 -6.23
N ASP A 47 5.03 14.88 -6.70
CA ASP A 47 5.12 16.02 -5.81
C ASP A 47 3.84 16.17 -4.95
N LYS A 48 3.85 17.11 -4.00
CA LYS A 48 2.74 17.28 -3.05
C LYS A 48 1.43 17.68 -3.72
N ASP A 49 1.48 18.49 -4.77
CA ASP A 49 0.28 18.99 -5.44
C ASP A 49 -0.30 17.90 -6.35
N GLU A 50 0.56 17.14 -7.02
CA GLU A 50 0.17 15.97 -7.80
C GLU A 50 -0.40 14.86 -6.90
N ALA A 51 0.29 14.50 -5.82
CA ALA A 51 -0.19 13.52 -4.86
C ALA A 51 -1.54 13.93 -4.27
N LYS A 52 -1.75 15.23 -4.00
CA LYS A 52 -3.05 15.75 -3.55
C LYS A 52 -4.13 15.54 -4.61
N LYS A 53 -3.89 15.87 -5.88
CA LYS A 53 -4.87 15.68 -6.96
C LYS A 53 -5.25 14.20 -7.11
N ILE A 54 -4.26 13.30 -7.03
CA ILE A 54 -4.50 11.86 -7.09
C ILE A 54 -5.35 11.41 -5.90
N ASN A 55 -5.01 11.85 -4.68
CA ASN A 55 -5.79 11.51 -3.48
C ASN A 55 -7.23 12.07 -3.54
N ASP A 56 -7.43 13.31 -4.00
CA ASP A 56 -8.77 13.89 -4.16
C ASP A 56 -9.60 13.08 -5.18
N ALA A 57 -8.98 12.61 -6.26
CA ALA A 57 -9.63 11.75 -7.25
C ALA A 57 -9.90 10.34 -6.72
N ALA A 58 -9.00 9.81 -5.88
CA ALA A 58 -9.19 8.54 -5.19
C ALA A 58 -10.39 8.59 -4.24
N ASP A 59 -10.56 9.67 -3.49
CA ASP A 59 -11.72 9.86 -2.61
C ASP A 59 -13.03 9.83 -3.41
N ALA A 60 -13.09 10.56 -4.55
CA ALA A 60 -14.26 10.54 -5.43
C ALA A 60 -14.52 9.14 -6.03
N LYS A 61 -13.45 8.40 -6.38
CA LYS A 61 -13.55 7.02 -6.87
C LYS A 61 -14.06 6.07 -5.80
N ILE A 62 -13.63 6.24 -4.56
CA ILE A 62 -14.09 5.44 -3.42
C ILE A 62 -15.58 5.67 -3.18
N ASP A 63 -16.06 6.92 -3.24
CA ASP A 63 -17.51 7.22 -3.13
C ASP A 63 -18.31 6.48 -4.22
N GLU A 64 -17.86 6.49 -5.47
CA GLU A 64 -18.48 5.73 -6.58
C GLU A 64 -18.49 4.21 -6.31
N ILE A 65 -17.38 3.65 -5.83
CA ILE A 65 -17.27 2.22 -5.50
C ILE A 65 -18.26 1.85 -4.40
N ILE A 66 -18.41 2.69 -3.38
CA ILE A 66 -19.34 2.43 -2.28
C ILE A 66 -20.78 2.40 -2.80
N GLU A 67 -21.19 3.34 -3.66
CA GLU A 67 -22.52 3.33 -4.28
C GLU A 67 -22.79 2.03 -5.06
N LYS A 68 -21.78 1.53 -5.78
CA LYS A 68 -21.88 0.27 -6.53
C LYS A 68 -21.98 -0.95 -5.61
N ILE A 69 -21.21 -0.98 -4.53
CA ILE A 69 -21.24 -2.07 -3.53
C ILE A 69 -22.58 -2.10 -2.82
N VAL A 70 -23.07 -0.95 -2.34
CA VAL A 70 -24.39 -0.82 -1.67
C VAL A 70 -25.52 -1.18 -2.65
N GLY A 71 -25.40 -0.79 -3.92
CA GLY A 71 -26.34 -1.19 -4.97
C GLY A 71 -26.18 -2.64 -5.45
N GLU A 72 -25.34 -3.45 -4.79
CA GLU A 72 -25.05 -4.86 -5.11
C GLU A 72 -24.69 -5.10 -6.59
N GLN A 73 -24.08 -4.10 -7.24
CA GLN A 73 -23.70 -4.21 -8.65
C GLN A 73 -22.62 -5.29 -8.81
N LYS A 74 -22.75 -6.08 -9.88
CA LYS A 74 -21.81 -7.15 -10.22
C LYS A 74 -21.11 -6.83 -11.53
N GLY A 75 -19.82 -7.13 -11.62
CA GLY A 75 -19.04 -6.89 -12.83
C GLY A 75 -17.60 -6.44 -12.55
N ASP A 76 -16.84 -6.25 -13.63
CA ASP A 76 -15.51 -5.67 -13.58
C ASP A 76 -15.61 -4.17 -13.86
N PHE A 77 -15.28 -3.35 -12.87
CA PHE A 77 -15.30 -1.89 -12.95
C PHE A 77 -13.88 -1.30 -12.92
N ARG A 78 -12.86 -2.16 -13.02
CA ARG A 78 -11.46 -1.73 -13.12
C ARG A 78 -11.22 -1.02 -14.44
N THR A 79 -10.37 0.01 -14.40
CA THR A 79 -9.93 0.76 -15.58
C THR A 79 -8.43 0.64 -15.84
N MET A 80 -7.69 0.07 -14.89
CA MET A 80 -6.25 -0.09 -14.86
C MET A 80 -5.84 -1.56 -14.72
N ALA A 81 -6.76 -2.49 -14.98
CA ALA A 81 -6.47 -3.92 -14.96
C ALA A 81 -5.58 -4.31 -16.15
N SER A 82 -4.43 -4.89 -15.85
CA SER A 82 -3.49 -5.45 -16.80
C SER A 82 -2.98 -6.77 -16.25
N LYS A 83 -2.95 -7.82 -17.07
CA LYS A 83 -2.39 -9.13 -16.72
C LYS A 83 -1.11 -9.42 -17.47
N ASP A 84 -0.71 -8.52 -18.36
CA ASP A 84 0.37 -8.74 -19.28
C ASP A 84 1.68 -8.77 -18.50
N GLY A 85 2.46 -9.82 -18.68
CA GLY A 85 3.75 -10.00 -18.00
C GLY A 85 3.64 -10.36 -16.51
N PHE A 86 2.45 -10.73 -16.00
CA PHE A 86 2.27 -11.00 -14.57
C PHE A 86 3.11 -12.18 -14.07
N ASP A 87 3.18 -13.28 -14.83
CA ASP A 87 3.93 -14.47 -14.41
C ASP A 87 5.43 -14.16 -14.34
N GLU A 88 5.96 -13.45 -15.34
CA GLU A 88 7.35 -12.99 -15.38
C GLU A 88 7.65 -11.98 -14.26
N ALA A 89 6.74 -11.02 -14.03
CA ALA A 89 6.86 -10.04 -12.95
C ALA A 89 6.84 -10.71 -11.58
N ARG A 90 6.07 -11.80 -11.41
CA ARG A 90 5.99 -12.56 -10.17
C ARG A 90 7.30 -13.29 -9.88
N GLU A 91 7.90 -13.95 -10.86
CA GLU A 91 9.22 -14.59 -10.67
C GLU A 91 10.28 -13.56 -10.28
N MET A 92 10.33 -12.43 -11.01
CA MET A 92 11.24 -11.33 -10.70
C MET A 92 11.02 -10.77 -9.29
N TYR A 93 9.76 -10.65 -8.87
CA TYR A 93 9.41 -10.15 -7.54
C TYR A 93 9.86 -11.09 -6.42
N GLU A 94 9.76 -12.41 -6.59
CA GLU A 94 10.23 -13.39 -5.59
C GLU A 94 11.74 -13.31 -5.39
N ASP A 95 12.52 -13.08 -6.44
CA ASP A 95 13.97 -12.87 -6.33
C ASP A 95 14.32 -11.50 -5.74
N PHE A 96 13.53 -10.48 -6.03
CA PHE A 96 13.79 -9.11 -5.61
C PHE A 96 13.44 -8.84 -4.14
N ARG A 97 12.54 -9.64 -3.55
CA ARG A 97 11.95 -9.36 -2.22
C ARG A 97 12.87 -9.71 -1.03
N ASP A 98 14.17 -9.55 -1.23
CA ASP A 98 15.26 -9.90 -0.31
C ASP A 98 15.65 -8.71 0.60
N THR A 99 15.84 -8.98 1.91
CA THR A 99 16.17 -7.97 2.91
C THR A 99 17.65 -7.56 2.94
N GLU A 100 18.56 -8.29 2.29
CA GLU A 100 20.00 -7.98 2.25
C GLU A 100 20.29 -6.63 1.60
N GLN A 101 19.41 -6.16 0.71
CA GLN A 101 19.57 -4.88 0.03
C GLN A 101 19.22 -3.66 0.91
N PHE A 102 18.63 -3.87 2.08
CA PHE A 102 18.32 -2.78 3.00
C PHE A 102 19.58 -2.33 3.75
N SER A 103 19.77 -1.02 3.82
CA SER A 103 20.85 -0.41 4.59
C SER A 103 20.33 0.75 5.44
N ILE A 104 21.04 1.03 6.52
CA ILE A 104 20.75 2.11 7.45
C ILE A 104 21.99 3.00 7.56
N ASP A 105 21.81 4.30 7.34
CA ASP A 105 22.87 5.29 7.53
C ASP A 105 22.83 5.95 8.93
N ASP A 106 23.86 6.76 9.20
CA ASP A 106 24.07 7.42 10.50
C ASP A 106 23.05 8.54 10.81
N SER A 107 22.15 8.87 9.89
CA SER A 107 21.04 9.81 10.17
C SER A 107 19.92 9.17 10.98
N CYS A 108 19.98 7.85 11.24
CA CYS A 108 19.02 7.15 12.08
C CYS A 108 18.97 7.72 13.50
N ILE A 109 17.78 8.17 13.92
CA ILE A 109 17.52 8.73 15.26
C ILE A 109 16.87 7.72 16.21
N GLU A 110 16.93 6.43 15.90
CA GLU A 110 16.52 5.35 16.82
C GLU A 110 15.02 5.42 17.21
N CYS A 111 14.19 6.09 16.39
CA CYS A 111 12.78 6.38 16.70
C CYS A 111 11.82 5.18 16.62
N ARG A 112 12.30 4.02 16.14
CA ARG A 112 11.55 2.76 15.99
C ARG A 112 10.32 2.81 15.06
N MET A 113 10.11 3.91 14.32
CA MET A 113 9.01 4.03 13.36
C MET A 113 8.98 2.87 12.35
N CYS A 114 10.14 2.45 11.84
CA CYS A 114 10.25 1.34 10.87
C CYS A 114 9.75 -0.01 11.42
N GLU A 115 9.97 -0.29 12.71
CA GLU A 115 9.44 -1.47 13.38
C GLU A 115 7.92 -1.38 13.55
N HIS A 116 7.39 -0.18 13.85
CA HIS A 116 5.96 0.03 14.04
C HIS A 116 5.14 -0.04 12.74
N VAL A 117 5.67 0.47 11.63
CA VAL A 117 4.95 0.52 10.34
C VAL A 117 5.14 -0.72 9.48
N CYS A 118 5.91 -1.72 9.94
CA CYS A 118 6.14 -2.94 9.19
C CYS A 118 4.93 -3.87 9.30
N PRO A 119 4.14 -4.09 8.22
CA PRO A 119 2.95 -4.94 8.29
C PRO A 119 3.29 -6.42 8.56
N GLU A 120 4.46 -6.87 8.12
CA GLU A 120 4.94 -8.24 8.31
C GLU A 120 5.68 -8.44 9.64
N GLN A 121 5.91 -7.37 10.40
CA GLN A 121 6.57 -7.38 11.72
C GLN A 121 8.01 -7.96 11.72
N ILE A 122 8.68 -7.94 10.57
CA ILE A 122 10.03 -8.51 10.37
C ILE A 122 11.17 -7.56 10.75
N ILE A 123 10.88 -6.29 11.06
CA ILE A 123 11.90 -5.32 11.50
C ILE A 123 11.90 -5.28 13.03
N LYS A 124 13.04 -5.56 13.66
CA LYS A 124 13.26 -5.40 15.11
C LYS A 124 14.35 -4.39 15.38
N VAL A 125 14.22 -3.61 16.46
CA VAL A 125 15.27 -2.67 16.88
C VAL A 125 16.11 -3.28 17.99
N TYR A 126 17.32 -3.74 17.66
CA TYR A 126 18.32 -4.22 18.61
C TYR A 126 19.43 -3.18 18.78
N HIS A 127 19.82 -2.90 20.03
CA HIS A 127 20.86 -1.92 20.33
C HIS A 127 20.72 -0.59 19.55
N ARG A 128 19.48 -0.15 19.37
CA ARG A 128 19.07 1.09 18.70
C ARG A 128 19.13 1.09 17.17
N LYS A 129 19.55 0.01 16.51
CA LYS A 129 19.50 -0.10 15.04
C LYS A 129 18.43 -1.11 14.59
N PRO A 130 17.67 -0.80 13.53
CA PRO A 130 16.77 -1.77 12.91
C PRO A 130 17.56 -2.94 12.31
N VAL A 131 17.00 -4.13 12.43
CA VAL A 131 17.45 -5.38 11.83
C VAL A 131 16.23 -6.04 11.20
N TRP A 132 16.39 -6.57 9.99
CA TRP A 132 15.37 -7.38 9.33
C TRP A 132 15.64 -8.84 9.72
N ASP A 133 14.76 -9.41 10.54
CA ASP A 133 14.91 -10.75 11.10
C ASP A 133 14.48 -11.87 10.13
N GLU A 134 13.96 -11.51 8.95
CA GLU A 134 13.58 -12.41 7.87
C GLU A 134 14.31 -12.04 6.58
N ILE A 135 14.59 -13.03 5.74
CA ILE A 135 15.20 -12.83 4.41
C ILE A 135 14.22 -12.16 3.46
N GLN A 136 12.92 -12.44 3.61
CA GLN A 136 11.90 -12.04 2.64
C GLN A 136 11.02 -10.92 3.19
N CYS A 137 10.74 -9.92 2.36
CA CYS A 137 9.97 -8.72 2.68
C CYS A 137 8.99 -8.42 1.56
N SER A 138 7.71 -8.15 1.82
CA SER A 138 6.70 -7.80 0.80
C SER A 138 7.00 -6.54 -0.03
N MET A 139 8.10 -5.84 0.24
CA MET A 139 8.50 -4.64 -0.48
C MET A 139 7.45 -3.52 -0.44
N CYS A 140 6.66 -3.43 0.64
CA CYS A 140 5.65 -2.39 0.83
C CYS A 140 6.22 -0.95 0.99
N MET A 141 7.54 -0.83 1.15
CA MET A 141 8.29 0.43 1.30
C MET A 141 7.89 1.33 2.49
N SER A 142 7.02 0.87 3.39
CA SER A 142 6.55 1.68 4.53
C SER A 142 7.70 2.17 5.41
N CYS A 143 8.70 1.33 5.71
CA CYS A 143 9.84 1.71 6.54
C CYS A 143 10.72 2.82 5.90
N ILE A 144 10.90 2.79 4.58
CA ILE A 144 11.67 3.80 3.83
C ILE A 144 10.89 5.11 3.74
N ASN A 145 9.61 5.03 3.39
CA ASN A 145 8.73 6.20 3.22
C ASN A 145 8.46 6.94 4.52
N MET A 146 8.29 6.22 5.62
CA MET A 146 7.93 6.79 6.93
C MET A 146 9.14 7.20 7.78
N CYS A 147 10.37 6.92 7.34
CA CYS A 147 11.55 7.30 8.11
C CYS A 147 11.70 8.84 8.11
N PRO A 148 11.57 9.53 9.27
CA PRO A 148 11.62 10.99 9.32
C PRO A 148 12.99 11.58 8.96
N LYS A 149 14.02 10.74 8.96
CA LYS A 149 15.40 11.10 8.61
C LYS A 149 15.86 10.51 7.27
N LYS A 150 15.00 9.74 6.59
CA LYS A 150 15.37 8.99 5.37
C LYS A 150 16.62 8.11 5.57
N ALA A 151 16.80 7.55 6.76
CA ALA A 151 17.99 6.78 7.12
C ALA A 151 18.00 5.37 6.50
N ILE A 152 16.84 4.86 6.08
CA ILE A 152 16.70 3.52 5.48
C ILE A 152 16.71 3.65 3.96
N GLN A 153 17.52 2.82 3.31
CA GLN A 153 17.66 2.74 1.86
C GLN A 153 17.56 1.29 1.40
N LEU A 154 16.99 1.10 0.21
CA LEU A 154 17.11 -0.13 -0.57
C LEU A 154 18.08 0.15 -1.73
N GLY A 155 19.26 -0.46 -1.66
CA GLY A 155 20.36 -0.17 -2.59
C GLY A 155 20.68 1.33 -2.70
N ASP A 156 21.29 1.72 -3.82
CA ASP A 156 21.59 3.14 -4.10
C ASP A 156 20.43 3.89 -4.77
N VAL A 157 19.50 3.16 -5.40
CA VAL A 157 18.38 3.75 -6.17
C VAL A 157 17.48 4.63 -5.31
N THR A 158 17.26 4.26 -4.05
CA THR A 158 16.32 4.97 -3.17
C THR A 158 16.90 6.23 -2.53
N ARG A 159 18.22 6.44 -2.58
CA ARG A 159 18.92 7.54 -1.86
C ARG A 159 18.48 8.92 -2.32
N ASN A 160 18.27 9.08 -3.62
CA ASN A 160 17.96 10.37 -4.23
C ASN A 160 16.46 10.56 -4.51
N ARG A 161 15.63 9.59 -4.15
CA ARG A 161 14.18 9.63 -4.42
C ARG A 161 13.40 10.38 -3.35
N GLY A 162 12.22 10.86 -3.73
CA GLY A 162 11.26 11.40 -2.78
C GLY A 162 10.76 10.33 -1.80
N ARG A 163 9.88 10.74 -0.87
CA ARG A 163 9.18 9.83 0.04
C ARG A 163 7.72 10.23 0.04
N TYR A 164 6.84 9.25 -0.06
CA TYR A 164 5.41 9.48 -0.02
C TYR A 164 4.76 8.56 1.02
N PHE A 165 3.89 9.16 1.83
CA PHE A 165 2.95 8.45 2.67
C PHE A 165 1.66 9.28 2.73
N HIS A 166 0.52 8.61 2.79
CA HIS A 166 -0.75 9.31 2.93
C HIS A 166 -0.82 10.00 4.31
N PRO A 167 -1.24 11.28 4.42
CA PRO A 167 -1.30 11.99 5.70
C PRO A 167 -2.11 11.27 6.79
N THR A 168 -3.24 10.66 6.40
CA THR A 168 -4.06 9.85 7.32
C THR A 168 -3.32 8.61 7.83
N TYR A 169 -2.49 7.98 6.99
CA TYR A 169 -1.69 6.83 7.41
C TYR A 169 -0.64 7.23 8.45
N TYR A 170 -0.02 8.41 8.28
CA TYR A 170 0.89 8.95 9.27
C TYR A 170 0.23 9.13 10.63
N MET A 171 -0.94 9.78 10.68
CA MET A 171 -1.69 9.96 11.92
C MET A 171 -1.95 8.61 12.61
N TRP A 172 -2.45 7.62 11.86
CA TRP A 172 -2.72 6.30 12.38
C TRP A 172 -1.45 5.62 12.94
N SER A 173 -0.32 5.71 12.22
CA SER A 173 0.95 5.09 12.62
C SER A 173 1.52 5.63 13.94
N ILE A 174 1.17 6.86 14.33
CA ILE A 174 1.57 7.47 15.61
C ILE A 174 0.47 7.36 16.68
N GLY A 175 -0.54 6.52 16.46
CA GLY A 175 -1.65 6.31 17.40
C GLY A 175 -2.68 7.43 17.42
N VAL A 176 -2.61 8.40 16.50
CA VAL A 176 -3.66 9.40 16.30
C VAL A 176 -4.75 8.76 15.46
N LYS A 177 -5.95 8.63 16.03
CA LYS A 177 -7.10 8.12 15.27
C LYS A 177 -7.31 8.99 14.03
N PRO A 178 -7.55 8.39 12.85
CA PRO A 178 -7.93 9.13 11.66
C PRO A 178 -9.09 10.09 11.97
N PRO A 179 -9.16 11.26 11.30
CA PRO A 179 -10.23 12.23 11.55
C PRO A 179 -11.61 11.69 11.17
N TYR A 180 -11.67 10.58 10.43
CA TYR A 180 -12.89 9.88 10.10
C TYR A 180 -13.45 9.17 11.34
N LYS A 181 -14.61 9.61 11.79
CA LYS A 181 -15.40 8.91 12.80
C LYS A 181 -16.15 7.77 12.12
N CYS A 182 -16.44 6.72 12.87
CA CYS A 182 -17.38 5.68 12.44
C CYS A 182 -18.73 6.29 12.00
N GLU A 183 -19.09 7.45 12.56
CA GLU A 183 -20.24 8.29 12.17
C GLU A 183 -20.19 8.83 10.74
N ASP A 184 -19.01 9.09 10.17
CA ASP A 184 -18.87 9.58 8.80
C ASP A 184 -19.19 8.48 7.77
N PHE A 185 -19.18 7.23 8.20
CA PHE A 185 -19.63 6.06 7.44
C PHE A 185 -21.09 5.69 7.70
N LYS A 186 -21.80 6.38 8.61
CA LYS A 186 -23.22 6.08 8.88
C LYS A 186 -24.12 6.23 7.66
N LYS A 187 -23.76 7.09 6.69
CA LYS A 187 -24.43 7.17 5.38
C LYS A 187 -24.42 5.84 4.61
N TYR A 188 -23.52 4.92 4.98
CA TYR A 188 -23.36 3.58 4.39
C TYR A 188 -23.78 2.45 5.35
N ASP A 189 -24.11 2.77 6.60
CA ASP A 189 -24.42 1.83 7.69
C ASP A 189 -25.94 1.64 7.91
N GLU A 190 -26.79 2.14 6.99
CA GLU A 190 -28.26 1.97 7.06
C GLU A 190 -28.74 0.54 6.75
N GLY A 191 -28.06 -0.49 7.30
CA GLY A 191 -28.57 -1.87 7.27
C GLY A 191 -27.54 -2.99 7.20
N TYR A 192 -26.25 -2.69 6.98
CA TYR A 192 -25.22 -3.71 6.81
C TYR A 192 -24.57 -4.08 8.14
N ARG A 193 -25.25 -4.94 8.92
CA ARG A 193 -24.61 -5.67 10.02
C ARG A 193 -23.67 -6.72 9.42
N PHE A 194 -22.36 -6.51 9.56
CA PHE A 194 -21.39 -7.61 9.53
C PHE A 194 -21.53 -8.49 10.78
#